data_AF-A0A8J6XUC8-F1
#
_entry.id   AF-A0A8J6XUC8-F1
#
_cell.length_a   1.000
_cell.length_b   1.000
_cell.length_c   1.000
_cell.angle_alpha   90.00
_cell.angle_beta   90.00
_cell.angle_gamma   90.00
#
_symmetry.space_group_name_H-M   'P 1'
#
loop_
_entity.id
_entity.type
_entity.pdbx_description
1 polymer ?
#
loop_
_entity_poly.entity_id
_entity_poly.type
_entity_poly.pdbx_seq_one_letter_code
_entity_poly.pdbx_strand_id
1 'polypeptide(L)'
;MWEHPWLRRLLGWVWFLAWCSIVYLVASPWRELGGIVDERLRWFHRFSLCMGFAAGAIAGNHGRETGAGRGPAYRRRWYRAAWYPLATVTAVLMVALALSPPREGEIGILLTAFLASWAGIDSGWSIYPMLHGLSPEDPVESAEDPISM
;
A
#
# COMPACT_ATOMS: atom_id res chain seq x y z
N MET A 1 0.09 -9.13 -25.12
CA MET A 1 -1.09 -8.34 -24.66
C MET A 1 -0.71 -7.24 -23.64
N TRP A 2 0.43 -7.34 -22.94
CA TRP A 2 0.91 -6.36 -21.96
C TRP A 2 1.86 -5.29 -22.52
N GLU A 3 1.92 -5.11 -23.85
CA GLU A 3 2.98 -4.32 -24.49
C GLU A 3 2.59 -2.86 -24.74
N HIS A 4 1.32 -2.51 -24.61
CA HIS A 4 0.87 -1.15 -24.83
C HIS A 4 1.04 -0.28 -23.56
N PRO A 5 1.86 0.78 -23.60
CA PRO A 5 2.14 1.62 -22.43
C PRO A 5 0.88 2.32 -21.91
N TRP A 6 -0.07 2.69 -22.79
CA TRP A 6 -1.33 3.29 -22.38
C TRP A 6 -2.22 2.34 -21.55
N LEU A 7 -2.23 1.04 -21.88
CA LEU A 7 -3.00 0.04 -21.14
C LEU A 7 -2.41 -0.17 -19.75
N ARG A 8 -1.07 -0.16 -19.62
CA ARG A 8 -0.38 -0.22 -18.33
C ARG A 8 -0.72 0.98 -17.45
N ARG A 9 -0.75 2.18 -18.01
CA ARG A 9 -1.16 3.40 -17.29
C ARG A 9 -2.59 3.31 -16.78
N LEU A 10 -3.51 2.85 -17.63
CA LEU A 10 -4.90 2.63 -17.25
C LEU A 10 -5.03 1.61 -16.11
N LEU A 11 -4.32 0.49 -16.20
CA LEU A 11 -4.28 -0.52 -15.15
C LEU A 11 -3.70 0.03 -13.85
N GLY A 12 -2.63 0.82 -13.92
CA GLY A 12 -2.05 1.52 -12.76
C GLY A 12 -3.08 2.43 -12.08
N TRP A 13 -3.85 3.20 -12.86
CA TRP A 13 -4.93 4.04 -12.32
C TRP A 13 -6.07 3.22 -11.70
N VAL A 14 -6.56 2.20 -12.39
CA VAL A 14 -7.62 1.31 -11.88
C VAL A 14 -7.17 0.66 -10.56
N TRP A 15 -5.92 0.23 -10.50
CA TRP A 15 -5.35 -0.41 -9.32
C TRP A 15 -5.16 0.57 -8.16
N PHE A 16 -4.69 1.78 -8.44
CA PHE A 16 -4.62 2.86 -7.46
C PHE A 16 -6.01 3.20 -6.88
N LEU A 17 -7.02 3.35 -7.74
CA LEU A 17 -8.39 3.61 -7.32
C LEU A 17 -8.98 2.47 -6.49
N ALA A 18 -8.63 1.22 -6.80
CA ALA A 18 -9.03 0.06 -5.99
C ALA A 18 -8.46 0.16 -4.57
N TRP A 19 -7.17 0.49 -4.43
CA TRP A 19 -6.55 0.73 -3.13
C TRP A 19 -7.18 1.90 -2.37
N CYS A 20 -7.43 3.03 -3.05
CA CYS A 20 -8.15 4.15 -2.45
C CYS A 20 -9.54 3.74 -1.95
N SER A 21 -10.25 2.91 -2.71
CA SER A 21 -11.58 2.42 -2.34
C SER A 21 -11.54 1.50 -1.12
N ILE A 22 -10.58 0.56 -1.08
CA ILE A 22 -10.39 -0.34 0.07
C ILE A 22 -10.05 0.45 1.33
N VAL A 23 -9.06 1.36 1.24
CA VAL A 23 -8.66 2.21 2.37
C VAL A 23 -9.82 3.10 2.81
N TYR A 24 -10.58 3.68 1.88
CA TYR A 24 -11.76 4.48 2.19
C TYR A 24 -12.84 3.66 2.90
N LEU A 25 -13.19 2.48 2.42
CA LEU A 25 -14.22 1.62 3.01
C LEU A 25 -13.84 1.21 4.44
N VAL A 26 -12.58 0.86 4.68
CA VAL A 26 -12.11 0.50 6.02
C VAL A 26 -11.95 1.73 6.91
N ALA A 27 -11.64 2.90 6.33
CA ALA A 27 -11.55 4.17 7.05
C ALA A 27 -12.92 4.79 7.38
N SER A 28 -13.96 4.50 6.58
CA SER A 28 -15.26 5.18 6.62
C SER A 28 -15.97 5.09 7.97
N PRO A 29 -16.06 3.92 8.64
CA PRO A 29 -16.76 3.78 9.92
C PRO A 29 -16.18 4.67 11.03
N TRP A 30 -14.89 5.01 10.95
CA TRP A 30 -14.19 5.79 11.97
C TRP A 30 -14.41 7.30 11.87
N ARG A 31 -14.99 7.77 10.74
CA ARG A 31 -15.27 9.20 10.53
C ARG A 31 -16.47 9.69 11.34
N GLU A 32 -17.36 8.79 11.73
CA GLU A 32 -18.61 9.14 12.43
C GLU A 32 -18.48 9.11 13.97
N LEU A 33 -17.33 8.70 14.52
CA LEU A 33 -17.07 8.67 15.97
C LEU A 33 -17.11 10.10 16.57
N GLY A 34 -17.99 10.42 17.53
CA GLY A 34 -18.20 11.77 18.04
C GLY A 34 -17.90 11.96 19.54
N GLY A 35 -17.01 12.90 19.88
CA GLY A 35 -16.59 13.20 21.26
C GLY A 35 -15.13 13.67 21.33
N ILE A 36 -14.66 14.14 22.49
CA ILE A 36 -13.27 14.62 22.66
C ILE A 36 -12.26 13.46 22.58
N VAL A 37 -12.60 12.32 23.20
CA VAL A 37 -11.79 11.08 23.11
C VAL A 37 -11.75 10.58 21.66
N ASP A 38 -12.86 10.74 20.95
CA ASP A 38 -12.98 10.35 19.54
C ASP A 38 -12.20 11.29 18.61
N GLU A 39 -12.09 12.58 18.92
CA GLU A 39 -11.28 13.51 18.12
C GLU A 39 -9.78 13.16 18.17
N ARG A 40 -9.28 12.73 19.34
CA ARG A 40 -7.91 12.22 19.46
C ARG A 40 -7.72 10.94 18.63
N LEU A 41 -8.68 10.02 18.68
CA LEU A 41 -8.67 8.80 17.87
C LEU A 41 -8.74 9.09 16.37
N ARG A 42 -9.52 10.10 15.93
CA ARG A 42 -9.53 10.57 14.53
C ARG A 42 -8.18 11.12 14.10
N TRP A 43 -7.49 11.88 14.95
CA TRP A 43 -6.13 12.34 14.67
C TRP A 43 -5.14 11.20 14.53
N PHE A 44 -5.17 10.24 15.47
CA PHE A 44 -4.36 9.02 15.37
C PHE A 44 -4.68 8.22 14.11
N HIS A 45 -5.96 8.09 13.73
CA HIS A 45 -6.39 7.42 12.51
C HIS A 45 -5.79 8.06 11.25
N ARG A 46 -5.91 9.39 11.11
CA ARG A 46 -5.32 10.13 9.97
C ARG A 46 -3.80 10.00 9.96
N PHE A 47 -3.16 10.12 11.12
CA PHE A 47 -1.72 9.97 11.25
C PHE A 47 -1.27 8.56 10.85
N SER A 48 -1.95 7.53 11.33
CA SER A 48 -1.69 6.13 10.99
C SER A 48 -1.91 5.83 9.51
N LEU A 49 -2.90 6.45 8.87
CA LEU A 49 -3.13 6.33 7.42
C LEU A 49 -1.96 6.94 6.63
N CYS A 50 -1.54 8.15 6.97
CA CYS A 50 -0.42 8.82 6.31
C CYS A 50 0.92 8.10 6.55
N MET A 51 1.22 7.75 7.81
CA MET A 51 2.47 7.08 8.19
C MET A 51 2.53 5.66 7.66
N GLY A 52 1.42 4.92 7.70
CA GLY A 52 1.30 3.59 7.11
C GLY A 52 1.61 3.65 5.62
N PHE A 53 0.93 4.53 4.88
CA PHE A 53 1.16 4.72 3.45
C PHE A 53 2.60 5.13 3.13
N ALA A 54 3.15 6.11 3.83
CA ALA A 54 4.52 6.58 3.62
C ALA A 54 5.55 5.47 3.89
N ALA A 55 5.45 4.78 5.02
CA ALA A 55 6.33 3.66 5.36
C ALA A 55 6.22 2.54 4.33
N GLY A 56 5.00 2.25 3.88
CA GLY A 56 4.76 1.28 2.82
C GLY A 56 5.43 1.67 1.51
N ALA A 57 5.25 2.92 1.05
CA ALA A 57 5.84 3.41 -0.19
C ALA A 57 7.37 3.38 -0.16
N ILE A 58 7.98 3.76 0.97
CA ILE A 58 9.43 3.65 1.17
C ILE A 58 9.87 2.17 1.07
N ALA A 59 9.18 1.26 1.76
CA ALA A 59 9.50 -0.16 1.71
C ALA A 59 9.31 -0.78 0.32
N GLY A 60 8.26 -0.38 -0.40
CA GLY A 60 7.99 -0.81 -1.78
C GLY A 60 9.08 -0.35 -2.75
N ASN A 61 9.47 0.93 -2.68
CA ASN A 61 10.56 1.48 -3.48
C ASN A 61 11.88 0.79 -3.17
N HIS A 62 12.22 0.65 -1.88
CA HIS A 62 13.45 -0.01 -1.46
C HIS A 62 13.49 -1.48 -1.89
N GLY A 63 12.36 -2.18 -1.79
CA GLY A 63 12.23 -3.55 -2.27
C GLY A 63 12.44 -3.66 -3.78
N ARG A 64 11.90 -2.71 -4.56
CA ARG A 64 12.06 -2.66 -6.01
C ARG A 64 13.51 -2.40 -6.40
N GLU A 65 14.16 -1.42 -5.76
CA GLU A 65 15.58 -1.08 -5.96
C GLU A 65 16.51 -2.25 -5.62
N THR A 66 16.34 -2.86 -4.44
CA THR A 66 17.16 -4.00 -4.02
C THR A 66 16.89 -5.27 -4.84
N GLY A 67 15.68 -5.40 -5.38
CA GLY A 67 15.25 -6.49 -6.24
C GLY A 67 15.75 -6.40 -7.68
N ALA A 68 15.89 -5.19 -8.23
CA ALA A 68 16.25 -4.94 -9.63
C ALA A 68 17.62 -5.54 -10.00
N GLY A 69 18.59 -5.55 -9.06
CA GLY A 69 19.96 -6.02 -9.33
C GLY A 69 20.27 -7.47 -8.93
N ARG A 70 19.35 -8.22 -8.31
CA ARG A 70 19.65 -9.51 -7.65
C ARG A 70 18.90 -10.73 -8.21
N GLY A 71 18.19 -10.55 -9.32
CA GLY A 71 17.47 -11.61 -10.02
C GLY A 71 16.15 -12.05 -9.36
N PRO A 72 15.37 -12.91 -10.04
CA PRO A 72 14.00 -13.25 -9.64
C PRO A 72 13.89 -14.06 -8.33
N ALA A 73 14.91 -14.86 -7.99
CA ALA A 73 14.90 -15.65 -6.74
C ALA A 73 15.06 -14.76 -5.49
N TYR A 74 15.93 -13.74 -5.56
CA TYR A 74 16.10 -12.77 -4.49
C TYR A 74 14.84 -11.93 -4.30
N ARG A 75 14.25 -11.45 -5.40
CA ARG A 75 12.96 -10.73 -5.39
C ARG A 75 11.88 -11.53 -4.67
N ARG A 76 11.69 -12.81 -5.02
CA ARG A 76 10.71 -13.69 -4.34
C ARG A 76 10.99 -13.85 -2.84
N ARG A 77 12.26 -13.95 -2.44
CA ARG A 77 12.62 -14.07 -1.02
C ARG A 77 12.31 -12.79 -0.25
N TRP A 78 12.61 -11.63 -0.84
CA TRP A 78 12.31 -10.32 -0.27
C TRP A 78 10.81 -10.09 -0.12
N TYR A 79 10.07 -10.38 -1.19
CA TYR A 79 8.60 -10.41 -1.17
C TYR A 79 8.08 -11.29 -0.03
N ARG A 80 8.57 -12.53 0.09
CA ARG A 80 8.14 -13.41 1.18
C ARG A 80 8.44 -12.82 2.56
N ALA A 81 9.64 -12.28 2.75
CA ALA A 81 10.07 -11.74 4.04
C ALA A 81 9.29 -10.48 4.46
N ALA A 82 8.94 -9.61 3.53
CA ALA A 82 8.21 -8.36 3.84
C ALA A 82 6.68 -8.55 3.80
N TRP A 83 6.15 -9.28 2.81
CA TRP A 83 4.72 -9.39 2.58
C TRP A 83 4.02 -10.40 3.48
N TYR A 84 4.66 -11.53 3.82
CA TYR A 84 4.00 -12.55 4.66
C TYR A 84 3.73 -12.06 6.08
N PRO A 85 4.69 -11.42 6.79
CA PRO A 85 4.42 -10.89 8.13
C PRO A 85 3.31 -9.84 8.11
N LEU A 86 3.35 -8.91 7.15
CA LEU A 86 2.33 -7.87 7.01
C LEU A 86 0.94 -8.46 6.71
N ALA A 87 0.87 -9.52 5.89
CA ALA A 87 -0.38 -10.18 5.52
C ALA A 87 -0.95 -10.93 6.72
N THR A 88 -0.08 -11.62 7.45
CA THR A 88 -0.44 -12.35 8.67
C THR A 88 -1.00 -11.39 9.71
N VAL A 89 -0.34 -10.26 9.96
CA VAL A 89 -0.83 -9.26 10.92
C VAL A 89 -2.15 -8.65 10.47
N THR A 90 -2.30 -8.35 9.17
CA THR A 90 -3.57 -7.82 8.64
C THR A 90 -4.71 -8.82 8.81
N ALA A 91 -4.49 -10.09 8.48
CA ALA A 91 -5.47 -11.15 8.65
C ALA A 91 -5.83 -11.36 10.13
N VAL A 92 -4.85 -11.36 11.02
CA VAL A 92 -5.08 -11.45 12.48
C VAL A 92 -5.89 -10.26 12.97
N LEU A 93 -5.61 -9.04 12.51
CA LEU A 93 -6.38 -7.84 12.87
C LEU A 93 -7.81 -7.89 12.36
N MET A 94 -8.04 -8.41 11.14
CA MET A 94 -9.40 -8.62 10.61
C MET A 94 -10.18 -9.64 11.44
N VAL A 95 -9.54 -10.75 11.82
CA VAL A 95 -10.13 -11.76 12.71
C VAL A 95 -10.41 -11.17 14.10
N ALA A 96 -9.48 -10.38 14.65
CA ALA A 96 -9.66 -9.72 15.93
C ALA A 96 -10.82 -8.72 15.91
N LEU A 97 -10.99 -7.95 14.82
CA LEU A 97 -12.16 -7.08 14.62
C LEU A 97 -13.46 -7.86 14.53
N ALA A 98 -13.47 -8.99 13.81
CA ALA A 98 -14.67 -9.82 13.66
C ALA A 98 -15.11 -10.50 14.97
N LEU A 99 -14.16 -10.76 15.89
CA LEU A 99 -14.40 -11.48 17.13
C LEU A 99 -14.53 -10.57 18.38
N SER A 100 -14.24 -9.27 18.28
CA SER A 100 -14.22 -8.37 19.44
C SER A 100 -15.55 -7.59 19.61
N PRO A 101 -16.21 -7.63 20.78
CA PRO A 101 -17.24 -6.65 21.17
C PRO A 101 -16.57 -5.27 21.42
N PRO A 102 -17.31 -4.16 21.64
CA PRO A 102 -17.00 -2.83 21.11
C PRO A 102 -15.71 -2.20 21.70
N ARG A 103 -14.57 -2.63 21.18
CA ARG A 103 -13.25 -1.97 21.24
C ARG A 103 -12.83 -1.56 19.83
N GLU A 104 -13.82 -1.10 19.07
CA GLU A 104 -13.77 -0.89 17.62
C GLU A 104 -12.61 0.05 17.25
N GLY A 105 -12.42 1.14 17.99
CA GLY A 105 -11.51 2.23 17.60
C GLY A 105 -10.04 1.84 17.41
N GLU A 106 -9.43 1.12 18.35
CA GLU A 106 -7.99 0.84 18.31
C GLU A 106 -7.63 -0.20 17.25
N ILE A 107 -8.41 -1.29 17.15
CA ILE A 107 -8.17 -2.34 16.16
C ILE A 107 -8.44 -1.80 14.75
N GLY A 108 -9.44 -0.91 14.61
CA GLY A 108 -9.73 -0.18 13.37
C GLY A 108 -8.58 0.71 12.90
N ILE A 109 -7.95 1.46 13.83
CA ILE A 109 -6.79 2.30 13.52
C ILE A 109 -5.60 1.44 13.09
N LEU A 110 -5.34 0.34 13.79
CA LEU A 110 -4.27 -0.59 13.41
C LEU A 110 -4.56 -1.21 12.04
N LEU A 111 -5.75 -1.73 11.80
CA LEU A 111 -6.12 -2.30 10.51
C LEU A 111 -5.98 -1.26 9.38
N THR A 112 -6.39 -0.02 9.62
CA THR A 112 -6.19 1.08 8.66
C THR A 112 -4.71 1.33 8.40
N ALA A 113 -3.87 1.36 9.43
CA ALA A 113 -2.43 1.58 9.30
C ALA A 113 -1.77 0.48 8.43
N PHE A 114 -2.15 -0.78 8.66
CA PHE A 114 -1.64 -1.93 7.91
C PHE A 114 -2.16 -1.95 6.47
N LEU A 115 -3.43 -1.63 6.23
CA LEU A 115 -3.95 -1.51 4.85
C LEU A 115 -3.35 -0.32 4.11
N ALA A 116 -3.11 0.79 4.80
CA ALA A 116 -2.42 1.93 4.22
C ALA A 116 -0.96 1.58 3.87
N SER A 117 -0.27 0.81 4.70
CA SER A 117 1.09 0.34 4.38
C SER A 117 1.09 -0.65 3.21
N TRP A 118 0.09 -1.52 3.10
CA TRP A 118 -0.13 -2.32 1.90
C TRP A 118 -0.29 -1.47 0.63
N ALA A 119 -1.19 -0.49 0.67
CA ALA A 119 -1.40 0.44 -0.43
C ALA A 119 -0.13 1.20 -0.79
N GLY A 120 0.66 1.60 0.21
CA GLY A 120 1.95 2.25 0.02
C GLY A 120 2.98 1.34 -0.66
N ILE A 121 3.16 0.11 -0.17
CA ILE A 121 4.10 -0.87 -0.74
C ILE A 121 3.80 -1.08 -2.22
N ASP A 122 2.53 -1.31 -2.53
CA ASP A 122 2.12 -1.58 -3.90
C ASP A 122 2.15 -0.32 -4.78
N SER A 123 1.99 0.85 -4.16
CA SER A 123 2.19 2.14 -4.84
C SER A 123 3.61 2.31 -5.34
N GLY A 124 4.61 2.04 -4.49
CA GLY A 124 6.02 2.14 -4.85
C GLY A 124 6.49 0.99 -5.76
N TRP A 125 5.98 -0.22 -5.54
CA TRP A 125 6.40 -1.39 -6.30
C TRP A 125 5.75 -1.46 -7.69
N SER A 126 4.43 -1.33 -7.76
CA SER A 126 3.64 -1.71 -8.94
C SER A 126 2.99 -0.52 -9.62
N ILE A 127 2.30 0.35 -8.86
CA ILE A 127 1.51 1.44 -9.43
C ILE A 127 2.40 2.49 -10.06
N TYR A 128 3.45 2.95 -9.36
CA TYR A 128 4.33 4.00 -9.87
C TYR A 128 4.95 3.63 -11.23
N PRO A 129 5.56 2.44 -11.43
CA PRO A 129 6.02 2.01 -12.75
C PRO A 129 4.90 1.95 -13.79
N MET A 130 3.74 1.36 -13.45
CA MET A 130 2.61 1.23 -14.36
C MET A 130 2.08 2.58 -14.85
N LEU A 131 2.01 3.59 -13.97
CA LEU A 131 1.62 4.96 -14.32
C LEU A 131 2.61 5.64 -15.27
N HIS A 132 3.87 5.21 -15.28
CA HIS A 132 4.87 5.66 -16.25
C HIS A 132 4.87 4.82 -17.55
N GLY A 133 4.13 3.71 -17.58
CA GLY A 133 4.10 2.76 -18.70
C GLY A 133 5.17 1.67 -18.61
N LEU A 134 5.91 1.61 -17.50
CA LEU A 134 6.97 0.64 -17.23
C LEU A 134 6.41 -0.64 -16.64
N SER A 135 7.16 -1.73 -16.73
CA SER A 135 6.89 -2.96 -15.99
C SER A 135 7.34 -2.77 -14.54
N PRO A 136 6.60 -3.28 -13.54
CA PRO A 136 7.07 -3.35 -12.15
C PRO A 136 8.40 -4.10 -11.98
N GLU A 137 8.76 -4.94 -12.97
CA GLU A 137 9.98 -5.74 -12.95
C GLU A 137 11.18 -5.06 -13.62
N ASP A 138 10.95 -3.93 -14.32
CA ASP A 138 11.99 -3.21 -15.03
C ASP A 138 12.98 -2.57 -14.04
N PRO A 139 14.28 -2.60 -14.35
CA PRO A 139 15.29 -1.95 -13.52
C PRO A 139 15.04 -0.44 -13.44
N VAL A 140 15.33 0.16 -12.27
CA VAL A 140 15.10 1.57 -11.95
C VAL A 140 15.76 2.52 -12.98
N GLU A 141 16.81 2.06 -13.64
CA GLU A 141 17.61 2.77 -14.64
C GLU A 141 16.90 3.01 -15.98
N SER A 142 15.76 2.34 -16.26
CA SER A 142 15.07 2.48 -17.55
C SER A 142 14.23 3.76 -17.69
N ALA A 143 14.32 4.68 -16.73
CA ALA A 143 13.68 5.99 -16.75
C ALA A 143 14.72 7.09 -17.07
N GLU A 144 15.47 6.92 -18.16
CA GLU A 144 16.21 8.06 -18.73
C GLU A 144 15.23 9.09 -19.32
N ASP A 145 15.55 10.35 -19.06
CA ASP A 145 14.77 11.58 -19.21
C ASP A 145 13.83 11.68 -20.42
N PRO A 146 12.55 12.05 -20.22
CA PRO A 146 11.69 12.49 -21.31
C PRO A 146 12.05 13.90 -21.83
N ILE A 147 13.16 14.50 -21.38
CA ILE A 147 13.64 15.82 -21.81
C ILE A 147 14.77 15.65 -22.82
N SER A 148 14.45 15.03 -23.95
CA SER A 148 15.21 15.14 -25.20
C SER A 148 14.25 15.17 -26.39
N MET A 149 13.38 16.18 -26.40
CA MET A 149 12.71 16.69 -27.60
C MET A 149 12.89 18.20 -27.67
#